data_AF-A0A1S1JRI8-F1
#
_entry.id   AF-A0A1S1JRI8-F1
#
_cell.length_a   1.000
_cell.length_b   1.000
_cell.length_c   1.000
_cell.angle_alpha   90.00
_cell.angle_beta   90.00
_cell.angle_gamma   90.00
#
_symmetry.space_group_name_H-M   'P 1'
#
loop_
_entity.id
_entity.type
_entity.pdbx_description
1 polymer ?
#
loop_
_entity_poly.entity_id
_entity_poly.type
_entity_poly.pdbx_seq_one_letter_code
_entity_poly.pdbx_strand_id
1 'polypeptide(L)'
;MGKRQRDCVICAAPVGIIGRDLCCRCTARHKENLAKQPCPQCGVERVLTAAGSCIACSRRCTECGHKVRSPDVALCKTCRRRAETLADLQPCPRCGKPGHLRDSTGWCGTCSRPRPSKDPPRICSACGELRRHSGRGMCSRCLQRDPSRPFIAGDHLADRLSDPPEWLPGFVVHLAGAYSPSRATTLLTELGRLLADEHSNHPQSVLQRARRSGRSMGALARTLQDFFTEHGLALPTDHAERLAAGRRERRIAAVPPTLQQAVRDYESHLLRCRSRARRAGTLPRSDHTIESALSTIRDLAVFINTVRSKEDWATIGISDVEAFLATSPTNQPRNLTVLRQFFRFARRRHTILIDPTNGLKRQQNKGFRGRTLTRQQQRELFKRWTIDPDVHPHEALVGFLALLHGASSQEVRLLQCDDIDDERRTIRLGARPHPVPLDPATWAAVQRCLTHRGLWLTANPHVLVTKGTKAGRAAASTAYLSHVLDPCGYSPRMIRNTRLVDLVNTMDAKLAAAALGLTPEATMIYLADSVDRSRLATE
;
A
#
# COMPACT_ATOMS: atom_id res chain seq x y z
N MET A 1 31.83 -38.34 35.83
CA MET A 1 30.59 -37.54 35.73
C MET A 1 30.47 -36.64 36.96
N GLY A 2 30.58 -35.32 36.81
CA GLY A 2 30.45 -34.38 37.94
C GLY A 2 29.00 -34.34 38.44
N LYS A 3 28.79 -34.50 39.74
CA LYS A 3 27.45 -34.43 40.37
C LYS A 3 26.78 -33.09 40.02
N ARG A 4 25.59 -33.13 39.44
CA ARG A 4 24.73 -31.96 39.23
C ARG A 4 24.41 -31.37 40.60
N GLN A 5 24.93 -30.18 40.88
CA GLN A 5 24.70 -29.50 42.17
C GLN A 5 23.46 -28.60 42.09
N ARG A 6 23.31 -27.86 40.98
CA ARG A 6 22.17 -26.97 40.71
C ARG A 6 22.02 -26.64 39.23
N ASP A 7 20.95 -25.93 38.89
CA ASP A 7 20.65 -25.49 37.53
C ASP A 7 21.09 -24.04 37.29
N CYS A 8 21.57 -23.78 36.08
CA CYS A 8 21.96 -22.45 35.62
C CYS A 8 20.75 -21.51 35.64
N VAL A 9 20.86 -20.37 36.32
CA VAL A 9 19.73 -19.42 36.45
C VAL A 9 19.25 -18.80 35.12
N ILE A 10 20.05 -18.91 34.05
CA ILE A 10 19.70 -18.37 32.72
C ILE A 10 19.13 -19.43 31.78
N CYS A 11 19.65 -20.65 31.79
CA CYS A 11 19.31 -21.66 30.77
C CYS A 11 18.93 -23.03 31.33
N ALA A 12 18.83 -23.16 32.66
CA ALA A 12 18.51 -24.39 33.39
C ALA A 12 19.47 -25.57 33.16
N ALA A 13 20.59 -25.38 32.44
CA ALA A 13 21.61 -26.41 32.26
C ALA A 13 22.34 -26.72 33.58
N PRO A 14 22.81 -27.96 33.80
CA PRO A 14 23.46 -28.35 35.05
C PRO A 14 24.77 -27.57 35.28
N VAL A 15 24.98 -27.10 36.51
CA VAL A 15 26.22 -26.46 36.96
C VAL A 15 27.00 -27.43 37.86
N GLY A 16 28.20 -27.80 37.42
CA GLY A 16 29.06 -28.78 38.10
C GLY A 16 30.10 -28.19 39.06
N ILE A 17 30.09 -26.86 39.30
CA ILE A 17 31.06 -26.16 40.16
C ILE A 17 30.30 -25.52 41.33
N ILE A 18 30.66 -25.89 42.56
CA ILE A 18 30.10 -25.33 43.79
C ILE A 18 30.35 -23.82 43.84
N GLY A 19 29.32 -23.04 44.16
CA GLY A 19 29.40 -21.57 44.26
C GLY A 19 29.16 -20.77 42.97
N ARG A 20 28.92 -21.41 41.80
CA ARG A 20 28.58 -20.68 40.54
C ARG A 20 27.12 -20.78 40.13
N ASP A 21 26.48 -19.65 39.83
CA ASP A 21 25.05 -19.61 39.46
C ASP A 21 24.83 -19.86 37.95
N LEU A 22 25.90 -19.80 37.15
CA LEU A 22 25.89 -19.93 35.70
C LEU A 22 26.69 -21.16 35.25
N CYS A 23 26.19 -21.86 34.23
CA CYS A 23 26.96 -22.92 33.57
C CYS A 23 28.15 -22.31 32.78
N CYS A 24 29.12 -23.13 32.37
CA CYS A 24 30.30 -22.67 31.65
C CYS A 24 29.97 -21.88 30.36
N ARG A 25 28.92 -22.29 29.63
CA ARG A 25 28.44 -21.58 28.43
C ARG A 25 27.85 -20.21 28.76
N CYS A 26 27.01 -20.12 29.79
CA CYS A 26 26.44 -18.84 30.23
C CYS A 26 27.50 -17.92 30.83
N THR A 27 28.49 -18.48 31.52
CA THR A 27 29.65 -17.71 32.04
C THR A 27 30.48 -17.14 30.90
N ALA A 28 30.77 -17.94 29.86
CA ALA A 28 31.48 -17.47 28.67
C ALA A 28 30.70 -16.37 27.93
N ARG A 29 29.40 -16.56 27.73
CA ARG A 29 28.52 -15.55 27.12
C ARG A 29 28.43 -14.26 27.96
N HIS A 30 28.40 -14.38 29.28
CA HIS A 30 28.38 -13.24 30.19
C HIS A 30 29.70 -12.45 30.12
N LYS A 31 30.84 -13.14 30.15
CA LYS A 31 32.16 -12.52 29.95
C LYS A 31 32.29 -11.84 28.58
N GLU A 32 31.79 -12.47 27.52
CA GLU A 32 31.79 -11.88 26.17
C GLU A 32 30.92 -10.62 26.11
N ASN A 33 29.76 -10.61 26.77
CA ASN A 33 28.91 -9.43 26.84
C ASN A 33 29.53 -8.30 27.67
N LEU A 34 30.21 -8.60 28.78
CA LEU A 34 30.96 -7.61 29.55
C LEU A 34 32.15 -7.02 28.78
N ALA A 35 32.73 -7.78 27.85
CA ALA A 35 33.80 -7.30 26.97
C ALA A 35 33.31 -6.47 25.78
N LYS A 36 32.00 -6.45 25.49
CA LYS A 36 31.44 -5.60 24.44
C LYS A 36 31.33 -4.17 24.94
N GLN A 37 31.81 -3.24 24.13
CA GLN A 37 31.67 -1.82 24.35
C GLN A 37 31.00 -1.20 23.12
N PRO A 38 30.23 -0.11 23.27
CA PRO A 38 29.66 0.58 22.11
C PRO A 38 30.79 1.12 21.23
N CYS A 39 30.85 0.65 19.98
CA CYS A 39 31.87 1.11 19.05
C CYS A 39 31.64 2.58 18.69
N PRO A 40 32.62 3.49 18.90
CA PRO A 40 32.44 4.94 18.69
C PRO A 40 32.06 5.32 17.25
N GLN A 41 32.31 4.45 16.27
CA GLN A 41 31.99 4.68 14.85
C GLN A 41 30.64 4.11 14.37
N CYS A 42 30.00 3.21 15.11
CA CYS A 42 28.72 2.64 14.65
C CYS A 42 27.66 2.48 15.75
N GLY A 43 28.01 2.75 17.01
CA GLY A 43 27.11 2.64 18.16
C GLY A 43 26.72 1.21 18.53
N VAL A 44 27.19 0.20 17.80
CA VAL A 44 26.87 -1.21 18.08
C VAL A 44 27.82 -1.77 19.13
N GLU A 45 27.28 -2.43 20.15
CA GLU A 45 28.05 -3.14 21.18
C GLU A 45 28.85 -4.29 20.59
N ARG A 46 30.18 -4.15 20.60
CA ARG A 46 31.13 -5.13 20.06
C ARG A 46 32.43 -5.11 20.85
N VAL A 47 33.21 -6.17 20.76
CA VAL A 47 34.60 -6.16 21.23
C VAL A 47 35.41 -5.22 20.32
N LEU A 48 36.11 -4.26 20.93
CA LEU A 48 36.93 -3.28 20.21
C LEU A 48 38.33 -3.84 19.97
N THR A 49 38.96 -3.41 18.89
CA THR A 49 40.38 -3.70 18.61
C THR A 49 41.28 -2.76 19.42
N ALA A 50 42.61 -3.00 19.41
CA ALA A 50 43.59 -2.10 20.02
C ALA A 50 43.51 -0.64 19.50
N ALA A 51 42.94 -0.44 18.30
CA ALA A 51 42.70 0.87 17.70
C ALA A 51 41.38 1.53 18.16
N GLY A 52 40.71 1.02 19.21
CA GLY A 52 39.52 1.63 19.80
C GLY A 52 38.24 1.56 18.94
N SER A 53 38.20 0.70 17.91
CA SER A 53 37.03 0.53 17.03
C SER A 53 36.71 -0.96 16.84
N CYS A 54 35.47 -1.29 16.47
CA CYS A 54 35.14 -2.70 16.20
C CYS A 54 35.79 -3.17 14.89
N ILE A 55 36.05 -4.47 14.78
CA ILE A 55 36.71 -5.09 13.61
C ILE A 55 36.01 -4.81 12.27
N ALA A 56 34.71 -4.51 12.29
CA ALA A 56 33.93 -4.16 11.10
C ALA A 56 34.06 -2.68 10.71
N CYS A 57 34.42 -1.80 11.65
CA CYS A 57 34.63 -0.37 11.40
C CYS A 57 36.11 -0.02 11.20
N SER A 58 37.04 -0.84 11.69
CA SER A 58 38.47 -0.69 11.43
C SER A 58 38.86 -1.01 9.98
N ARG A 59 38.08 -1.83 9.27
CA ARG A 59 38.32 -2.18 7.85
C ARG A 59 37.87 -1.05 6.93
N ARG A 60 38.81 -0.28 6.39
CA ARG A 60 38.53 0.85 5.49
C ARG A 60 39.28 0.72 4.17
N CYS A 61 38.63 1.20 3.12
CA CYS A 61 39.22 1.33 1.79
C CYS A 61 40.37 2.32 1.85
N THR A 62 41.52 1.96 1.30
CA THR A 62 42.72 2.82 1.29
C THR A 62 42.54 4.08 0.43
N GLU A 63 41.67 4.06 -0.58
CA GLU A 63 41.40 5.23 -1.45
C GLU A 63 40.32 6.18 -0.91
N CYS A 64 39.17 5.65 -0.48
CA CYS A 64 37.99 6.47 -0.17
C CYS A 64 37.54 6.39 1.29
N GLY A 65 38.22 5.60 2.13
CA GLY A 65 37.89 5.45 3.55
C GLY A 65 36.60 4.69 3.86
N HIS A 66 35.84 4.23 2.85
CA HIS A 66 34.61 3.46 3.03
C HIS A 66 34.85 2.08 3.64
N LYS A 67 33.87 1.58 4.40
CA LYS A 67 33.95 0.28 5.08
C LYS A 67 34.09 -0.88 4.09
N VAL A 68 35.03 -1.78 4.35
CA VAL A 68 35.27 -3.00 3.54
C VAL A 68 34.85 -4.23 4.34
N ARG A 69 34.15 -5.17 3.68
CA ARG A 69 33.56 -6.34 4.35
C ARG A 69 34.56 -7.49 4.55
N SER A 70 35.48 -7.68 3.61
CA SER A 70 36.47 -8.77 3.65
C SER A 70 37.77 -8.33 4.33
N PRO A 71 38.44 -9.21 5.11
CA PRO A 71 39.74 -8.90 5.73
C PRO A 71 40.86 -8.68 4.71
N ASP A 72 40.84 -9.39 3.57
CA ASP A 72 41.98 -9.41 2.62
C ASP A 72 41.88 -8.36 1.50
N VAL A 73 40.96 -7.39 1.63
CA VAL A 73 40.63 -6.47 0.54
C VAL A 73 40.96 -5.03 0.93
N ALA A 74 41.96 -4.45 0.27
CA ALA A 74 42.38 -3.06 0.47
C ALA A 74 41.42 -2.01 -0.12
N LEU A 75 40.65 -2.37 -1.17
CA LEU A 75 39.75 -1.45 -1.88
C LEU A 75 38.28 -1.86 -1.82
N CYS A 76 37.37 -0.91 -1.59
CA CYS A 76 35.94 -1.17 -1.69
C CYS A 76 35.55 -1.57 -3.13
N LYS A 77 34.40 -2.24 -3.29
CA LYS A 77 33.92 -2.71 -4.62
C LYS A 77 33.89 -1.60 -5.68
N THR A 78 33.53 -0.39 -5.28
CA THR A 78 33.45 0.78 -6.18
C THR A 78 34.84 1.26 -6.60
N CYS A 79 35.76 1.44 -5.64
CA CYS A 79 37.14 1.83 -5.90
C CYS A 79 37.87 0.80 -6.76
N ARG A 80 37.70 -0.49 -6.45
CA ARG A 80 38.27 -1.58 -7.25
C ARG A 80 37.77 -1.56 -8.70
N ARG A 81 36.46 -1.47 -8.91
CA ARG A 81 35.89 -1.33 -10.27
C ARG A 81 36.39 -0.09 -11.00
N ARG A 82 36.57 1.02 -10.27
CA ARG A 82 37.11 2.26 -10.84
C ARG A 82 38.58 2.06 -11.25
N ALA A 83 39.40 1.43 -10.41
CA ALA A 83 40.78 1.10 -10.71
C ALA A 83 40.89 0.14 -11.91
N GLU A 84 40.07 -0.92 -11.95
CA GLU A 84 39.95 -1.84 -13.10
C GLU A 84 39.56 -1.08 -14.37
N THR A 85 38.52 -0.23 -14.31
CA THR A 85 38.09 0.56 -15.47
C THR A 85 39.18 1.50 -15.95
N LEU A 86 39.93 2.15 -15.04
CA LEU A 86 41.03 3.05 -15.39
C LEU A 86 42.24 2.30 -15.97
N ALA A 87 42.53 1.09 -15.49
CA ALA A 87 43.57 0.22 -16.04
C ALA A 87 43.24 -0.23 -17.47
N ASP A 88 41.95 -0.39 -17.79
CA ASP A 88 41.46 -0.75 -19.12
C ASP A 88 41.37 0.44 -20.10
N LEU A 89 41.66 1.68 -19.66
CA LEU A 89 41.71 2.83 -20.56
C LEU A 89 43.07 2.93 -21.22
N GLN A 90 43.07 3.05 -22.55
CA GLN A 90 44.29 3.34 -23.31
C GLN A 90 44.28 4.81 -23.78
N PRO A 91 45.44 5.46 -23.89
CA PRO A 91 45.53 6.80 -24.46
C PRO A 91 45.11 6.76 -25.93
N CYS A 92 44.09 7.53 -26.29
CA CYS A 92 43.64 7.56 -27.67
C CYS A 92 44.68 8.22 -28.57
N PRO A 93 45.12 7.58 -29.67
CA PRO A 93 46.12 8.13 -30.59
C PRO A 93 45.74 9.49 -31.19
N ARG A 94 44.43 9.78 -31.27
CA ARG A 94 43.90 10.98 -31.93
C ARG A 94 43.71 12.18 -31.01
N CYS A 95 43.43 11.97 -29.72
CA CYS A 95 43.13 13.06 -28.79
C CYS A 95 43.92 13.01 -27.48
N GLY A 96 44.77 11.99 -27.30
CA GLY A 96 45.58 11.78 -26.09
C GLY A 96 44.77 11.43 -24.83
N LYS A 97 43.43 11.45 -24.89
CA LYS A 97 42.58 11.21 -23.72
C LYS A 97 42.45 9.71 -23.46
N PRO A 98 42.48 9.28 -22.18
CA PRO A 98 42.25 7.88 -21.81
C PRO A 98 40.81 7.48 -22.14
N GLY A 99 40.66 6.39 -22.88
CA GLY A 99 39.36 5.88 -23.33
C GLY A 99 39.46 4.43 -23.79
N HIS A 100 38.34 3.70 -23.79
CA HIS A 100 38.30 2.40 -24.47
C HIS A 100 38.38 2.62 -25.98
N LEU A 101 39.43 2.06 -26.59
CA LEU A 101 39.62 2.10 -28.04
C LEU A 101 38.70 1.06 -28.67
N ARG A 102 38.08 1.43 -29.79
CA ARG A 102 37.25 0.48 -30.55
C ARG A 102 38.15 -0.29 -31.50
N ASP A 103 38.08 -1.62 -31.48
CA ASP A 103 38.86 -2.50 -32.37
C ASP A 103 38.76 -2.09 -33.85
N SER A 104 37.57 -1.72 -34.29
CA SER A 104 37.30 -1.25 -35.67
C SER A 104 38.01 0.05 -36.11
N THR A 105 38.41 0.93 -35.18
CA THR A 105 38.95 2.27 -35.54
C THR A 105 40.23 2.65 -34.80
N GLY A 106 40.65 1.89 -33.79
CA GLY A 106 41.79 2.23 -32.93
C GLY A 106 41.61 3.53 -32.13
N TRP A 107 40.42 4.14 -32.14
CA TRP A 107 40.14 5.42 -31.50
C TRP A 107 39.10 5.27 -30.37
N CYS A 108 39.10 6.22 -29.45
CA CYS A 108 38.07 6.29 -28.42
C CYS A 108 36.71 6.63 -29.04
N GLY A 109 35.62 6.22 -28.39
CA GLY A 109 34.27 6.40 -28.93
C GLY A 109 33.90 7.84 -29.34
N THR A 110 34.48 8.85 -28.70
CA THR A 110 34.29 10.27 -29.04
C THR A 110 34.98 10.66 -30.34
N CYS A 111 36.15 10.09 -30.62
CA CYS A 111 36.92 10.31 -31.85
C CYS A 111 36.37 9.48 -33.02
N SER A 112 35.86 8.28 -32.76
CA SER A 112 35.22 7.44 -33.80
C SER A 112 33.86 7.98 -34.25
N ARG A 113 33.17 8.75 -33.40
CA ARG A 113 31.90 9.43 -33.72
C ARG A 113 31.91 10.84 -33.13
N PRO A 114 32.45 11.84 -33.85
CA PRO A 114 32.38 13.22 -33.42
C PRO A 114 30.90 13.57 -33.21
N ARG A 115 30.54 14.04 -32.01
CA ARG A 115 29.20 14.58 -31.80
C ARG A 115 29.06 15.82 -32.67
N PRO A 116 27.92 16.02 -33.36
CA PRO A 116 27.64 17.31 -34.00
C PRO A 116 27.87 18.45 -33.01
N SER A 117 28.33 19.60 -33.51
CA SER A 117 28.41 20.80 -32.69
C SER A 117 27.03 21.07 -32.09
N LYS A 118 27.01 21.44 -30.80
CA LYS A 118 25.75 21.76 -30.13
C LYS A 118 25.25 23.08 -30.70
N ASP A 119 23.98 23.12 -31.10
CA ASP A 119 23.33 24.35 -31.50
C ASP A 119 23.56 25.49 -30.49
N PRO A 120 23.84 26.71 -30.97
CA PRO A 120 23.97 27.87 -30.10
C PRO A 120 22.65 28.12 -29.35
N PRO A 121 22.70 28.64 -28.10
CA PRO A 121 21.51 29.05 -27.40
C PRO A 121 20.81 30.17 -28.18
N ARG A 122 19.48 30.12 -28.20
CA ARG A 122 18.60 31.06 -28.90
C ARG A 122 17.54 31.57 -27.91
N ILE A 123 16.91 32.70 -28.22
CA ILE A 123 15.83 33.24 -27.38
C ILE A 123 14.61 32.33 -27.50
N CYS A 124 14.15 31.79 -26.38
CA CYS A 124 12.99 30.91 -26.35
C CYS A 124 11.72 31.69 -26.72
N SER A 125 10.97 31.21 -27.73
CA SER A 125 9.71 31.83 -28.19
C SER A 125 8.60 31.88 -27.14
N ALA A 126 8.68 31.08 -26.07
CA ALA A 126 7.67 31.02 -25.02
C ALA A 126 8.05 31.78 -23.74
N CYS A 127 9.32 31.76 -23.32
CA CYS A 127 9.76 32.39 -22.07
C CYS A 127 10.74 33.56 -22.25
N GLY A 128 11.17 33.86 -23.48
CA GLY A 128 12.10 34.96 -23.77
C GLY A 128 13.54 34.75 -23.29
N GLU A 129 13.84 33.67 -22.57
CA GLU A 129 15.19 33.43 -22.04
C GLU A 129 16.13 32.84 -23.11
N LEU A 130 17.40 33.27 -23.09
CA LEU A 130 18.47 32.72 -23.93
C LEU A 130 18.81 31.31 -23.45
N ARG A 131 18.26 30.30 -24.12
CA ARG A 131 18.44 28.89 -23.77
C ARG A 131 18.66 28.05 -25.01
N ARG A 132 19.15 26.83 -24.82
CA ARG A 132 19.19 25.86 -25.92
C ARG A 132 17.78 25.40 -26.26
N HIS A 133 17.45 25.46 -27.54
CA HIS A 133 16.17 25.02 -28.05
C HIS A 133 16.12 23.49 -28.09
N SER A 134 14.98 22.93 -27.72
CA SER A 134 14.72 21.49 -27.88
C SER A 134 13.81 21.19 -29.08
N GLY A 135 13.10 22.21 -29.58
CA GLY A 135 12.20 22.13 -30.74
C GLY A 135 11.27 23.34 -30.79
N ARG A 136 10.72 23.67 -31.96
CA ARG A 136 9.73 24.76 -32.18
C ARG A 136 10.14 26.16 -31.67
N GLY A 137 11.44 26.44 -31.66
CA GLY A 137 11.92 27.71 -31.08
C GLY A 137 11.81 27.78 -29.54
N MET A 138 11.47 26.68 -28.87
CA MET A 138 11.27 26.65 -27.42
C MET A 138 12.42 25.95 -26.71
N CYS A 139 12.75 26.43 -25.50
CA CYS A 139 13.62 25.71 -24.59
C CYS A 139 12.94 24.43 -24.07
N SER A 140 13.74 23.48 -23.58
CA SER A 140 13.23 22.18 -23.10
C SER A 140 12.10 22.30 -22.08
N ARG A 141 12.22 23.25 -21.13
CA ARG A 141 11.21 23.47 -20.08
C ARG A 141 9.86 23.92 -20.65
N CYS A 142 9.89 24.87 -21.57
CA CYS A 142 8.68 25.40 -22.21
C CYS A 142 8.05 24.36 -23.13
N LEU A 143 8.88 23.69 -23.94
CA LEU A 143 8.41 22.60 -24.81
C LEU A 143 7.78 21.45 -24.00
N GLN A 144 8.31 21.14 -22.81
CA GLN A 144 7.75 20.12 -21.93
C GLN A 144 6.38 20.49 -21.33
N ARG A 145 6.04 21.78 -21.31
CA ARG A 145 4.78 22.33 -20.79
C ARG A 145 3.79 22.75 -21.89
N ASP A 146 4.21 22.73 -23.15
CA ASP A 146 3.39 23.10 -24.29
C ASP A 146 2.16 22.17 -24.42
N PRO A 147 0.92 22.69 -24.29
CA PRO A 147 -0.30 21.88 -24.34
C PRO A 147 -0.57 21.26 -25.71
N SER A 148 0.01 21.80 -26.79
CA SER A 148 -0.17 21.25 -28.14
C SER A 148 0.66 19.98 -28.38
N ARG A 149 1.65 19.70 -27.52
CA ARG A 149 2.62 18.62 -27.71
C ARG A 149 2.03 17.20 -27.77
N PRO A 150 1.01 16.83 -26.99
CA PRO A 150 0.36 15.52 -27.11
C PRO A 150 -0.37 15.35 -28.45
N PHE A 151 -1.02 16.41 -28.95
CA PHE A 151 -1.73 16.39 -30.23
C PHE A 151 -0.76 16.17 -31.39
N ILE A 152 0.30 16.97 -31.46
CA ILE A 152 1.36 16.82 -32.47
C ILE A 152 1.99 15.41 -32.41
N ALA A 153 2.22 14.88 -31.20
CA ALA A 153 2.74 13.53 -31.04
C ALA A 153 1.74 12.44 -31.47
N GLY A 154 0.44 12.70 -31.34
CA GLY A 154 -0.65 11.88 -31.83
C GLY A 154 -0.73 11.88 -33.35
N ASP A 155 -0.68 13.06 -33.97
CA ASP A 155 -0.70 13.23 -35.43
C ASP A 155 0.51 12.52 -36.07
N HIS A 156 1.72 12.77 -35.55
CA HIS A 156 2.92 12.05 -35.99
C HIS A 156 2.88 10.54 -35.72
N LEU A 157 2.08 10.08 -34.76
CA LEU A 157 1.88 8.65 -34.57
C LEU A 157 0.93 8.11 -35.64
N ALA A 158 -0.18 8.79 -35.92
CA ALA A 158 -1.11 8.42 -36.97
C ALA A 158 -0.41 8.36 -38.34
N ASP A 159 0.38 9.38 -38.69
CA ASP A 159 1.11 9.47 -39.96
C ASP A 159 2.09 8.30 -40.19
N ARG A 160 2.59 7.69 -39.11
CA ARG A 160 3.55 6.57 -39.19
C ARG A 160 2.89 5.20 -39.29
N LEU A 161 1.60 5.10 -38.99
CA LEU A 161 0.86 3.85 -39.04
C LEU A 161 0.20 3.72 -40.40
N SER A 162 0.35 2.56 -41.05
CA SER A 162 -0.30 2.31 -42.34
C SER A 162 -1.82 2.28 -42.23
N ASP A 163 -2.34 1.86 -41.07
CA ASP A 163 -3.77 1.83 -40.73
C ASP A 163 -3.96 2.34 -39.28
N PRO A 164 -4.14 3.66 -39.08
CA PRO A 164 -4.27 4.24 -37.74
C PRO A 164 -5.64 3.90 -37.14
N PRO A 165 -5.70 3.40 -35.88
CA PRO A 165 -6.97 3.04 -35.27
C PRO A 165 -7.91 4.24 -35.07
N GLU A 166 -9.19 4.10 -35.36
CA GLU A 166 -10.20 5.17 -35.24
C GLU A 166 -10.31 5.78 -33.83
N TRP A 167 -9.99 5.00 -32.79
CA TRP A 167 -10.03 5.45 -31.41
C TRP A 167 -8.82 6.32 -31.01
N LEU A 168 -7.75 6.37 -31.83
CA LEU A 168 -6.50 7.04 -31.51
C LEU A 168 -6.65 8.55 -31.27
N PRO A 169 -7.37 9.33 -32.11
CA PRO A 169 -7.58 10.76 -31.85
C PRO A 169 -8.31 11.02 -30.52
N GLY A 170 -9.35 10.24 -30.22
CA GLY A 170 -10.06 10.32 -28.94
C GLY A 170 -9.16 10.01 -27.74
N PHE A 171 -8.26 9.03 -27.88
CA PHE A 171 -7.29 8.70 -26.85
C PHE A 171 -6.25 9.81 -26.63
N VAL A 172 -5.82 10.50 -27.69
CA VAL A 172 -4.91 11.66 -27.59
C VAL A 172 -5.56 12.80 -26.81
N VAL A 173 -6.82 13.12 -27.10
CA VAL A 173 -7.62 14.11 -26.35
C VAL A 173 -7.72 13.71 -24.88
N HIS A 174 -8.03 12.45 -24.60
CA HIS A 174 -8.10 11.92 -23.24
C HIS A 174 -6.78 12.10 -22.48
N LEU A 175 -5.64 11.78 -23.12
CA LEU A 175 -4.31 11.96 -22.52
C LEU A 175 -3.96 13.42 -22.24
N ALA A 176 -4.30 14.32 -23.17
CA ALA A 176 -4.04 15.76 -23.04
C ALA A 176 -4.83 16.37 -21.87
N GLY A 177 -6.07 15.90 -21.64
CA GLY A 177 -6.88 16.35 -20.50
C GLY A 177 -6.45 15.78 -19.15
N ALA A 178 -5.95 14.54 -19.12
CA ALA A 178 -5.67 13.83 -17.86
C ALA A 178 -4.22 13.98 -17.35
N TYR A 179 -3.25 14.26 -18.23
CA TYR A 179 -1.83 14.22 -17.90
C TYR A 179 -1.10 15.53 -18.26
N SER A 180 0.08 15.74 -17.67
CA SER A 180 0.97 16.80 -18.16
C SER A 180 1.40 16.50 -19.60
N PRO A 181 1.65 17.51 -20.45
CA PRO A 181 1.98 17.30 -21.86
C PRO A 181 3.13 16.31 -22.08
N SER A 182 4.21 16.46 -21.30
CA SER A 182 5.34 15.53 -21.36
C SER A 182 4.97 14.07 -21.00
N ARG A 183 4.08 13.88 -20.02
CA ARG A 183 3.64 12.54 -19.61
C ARG A 183 2.73 11.92 -20.67
N ALA A 184 1.81 12.69 -21.24
CA ALA A 184 0.97 12.26 -22.35
C ALA A 184 1.81 11.83 -23.56
N THR A 185 2.78 12.65 -24.00
CA THR A 185 3.71 12.27 -25.08
C THR A 185 4.51 11.00 -24.77
N THR A 186 4.90 10.78 -23.52
CA THR A 186 5.59 9.53 -23.12
C THR A 186 4.67 8.32 -23.31
N LEU A 187 3.40 8.42 -22.91
CA LEU A 187 2.41 7.36 -23.08
C LEU A 187 2.10 7.10 -24.56
N LEU A 188 1.99 8.15 -25.38
CA LEU A 188 1.84 8.03 -26.84
C LEU A 188 3.05 7.38 -27.50
N THR A 189 4.27 7.68 -27.03
CA THR A 189 5.49 7.01 -27.51
C THR A 189 5.49 5.52 -27.16
N GLU A 190 5.09 5.16 -25.93
CA GLU A 190 4.94 3.76 -25.52
C GLU A 190 3.84 3.06 -26.34
N LEU A 191 2.71 3.73 -26.59
CA LEU A 191 1.62 3.21 -27.41
C LEU A 191 2.05 2.98 -28.85
N GLY A 192 2.78 3.94 -29.44
CA GLY A 192 3.21 3.84 -30.84
C GLY A 192 4.12 2.65 -31.10
N ARG A 193 4.93 2.23 -30.12
CA ARG A 193 5.69 0.98 -30.22
C ARG A 193 4.78 -0.24 -30.27
N LEU A 194 3.71 -0.26 -29.48
CA LEU A 194 2.74 -1.36 -29.51
C LEU A 194 1.93 -1.38 -30.81
N LEU A 195 1.53 -0.23 -31.33
CA LEU A 195 0.72 -0.18 -32.56
C LEU A 195 1.53 -0.52 -33.82
N ALA A 196 2.86 -0.40 -33.77
CA ALA A 196 3.75 -0.71 -34.88
C ALA A 196 4.15 -2.20 -34.95
N ASP A 197 3.82 -3.03 -33.95
CA ASP A 197 4.07 -4.47 -34.02
C ASP A 197 3.04 -5.15 -34.93
N GLU A 198 3.36 -6.34 -35.46
CA GLU A 198 2.51 -7.15 -36.36
C GLU A 198 1.18 -7.68 -35.76
N HIS A 199 0.85 -7.30 -34.53
CA HIS A 199 -0.30 -7.82 -33.81
C HIS A 199 -1.53 -6.94 -34.00
N SER A 200 -2.72 -7.52 -33.85
CA SER A 200 -4.00 -6.79 -33.96
C SER A 200 -4.05 -5.53 -33.07
N ASN A 201 -4.47 -4.42 -33.70
CA ASN A 201 -4.74 -3.12 -33.08
C ASN A 201 -6.16 -3.00 -32.48
N HIS A 202 -6.89 -4.11 -32.39
CA HIS A 202 -8.17 -4.16 -31.69
C HIS A 202 -7.99 -3.72 -30.22
N PRO A 203 -8.88 -2.86 -29.66
CA PRO A 203 -8.71 -2.27 -28.33
C PRO A 203 -8.39 -3.28 -27.21
N GLN A 204 -9.09 -4.42 -27.19
CA GLN A 204 -8.85 -5.48 -26.21
C GLN A 204 -7.45 -6.10 -26.32
N SER A 205 -6.92 -6.27 -27.53
CA SER A 205 -5.59 -6.82 -27.81
C SER A 205 -4.50 -5.84 -27.36
N VAL A 206 -4.63 -4.57 -27.76
CA VAL A 206 -3.70 -3.49 -27.38
C VAL A 206 -3.66 -3.34 -25.86
N LEU A 207 -4.83 -3.37 -25.19
CA LEU A 207 -4.91 -3.32 -23.74
C LEU A 207 -4.18 -4.49 -23.07
N GLN A 208 -4.34 -5.72 -23.57
CA GLN A 208 -3.65 -6.88 -23.01
C GLN A 208 -2.13 -6.80 -23.19
N ARG A 209 -1.67 -6.37 -24.37
CA ARG A 209 -0.24 -6.23 -24.71
C ARG A 209 0.44 -5.09 -23.96
N ALA A 210 -0.28 -4.00 -23.67
CA ALA A 210 0.24 -2.88 -22.89
C ALA A 210 0.56 -3.25 -21.42
N ARG A 211 0.04 -4.39 -20.93
CA ARG A 211 0.19 -4.81 -19.53
C ARG A 211 1.64 -5.20 -19.22
N ARG A 212 2.17 -4.64 -18.14
CA ARG A 212 3.41 -5.11 -17.54
C ARG A 212 3.16 -6.27 -16.57
N SER A 213 4.11 -7.19 -16.48
CA SER A 213 4.10 -8.23 -15.46
C SER A 213 4.32 -7.63 -14.06
N GLY A 214 3.74 -8.27 -13.03
CA GLY A 214 3.94 -7.89 -11.62
C GLY A 214 2.79 -7.11 -10.98
N ARG A 215 3.12 -6.32 -9.94
CA ARG A 215 2.13 -5.66 -9.05
C ARG A 215 1.39 -4.47 -9.66
N SER A 216 1.83 -3.98 -10.80
CA SER A 216 1.22 -2.85 -11.51
C SER A 216 1.06 -3.24 -12.96
N MET A 217 -0.15 -3.04 -13.51
CA MET A 217 -0.39 -3.23 -14.94
C MET A 217 0.40 -2.25 -15.84
N GLY A 218 1.04 -1.23 -15.26
CA GLY A 218 1.69 -0.15 -15.99
C GLY A 218 0.77 1.05 -16.18
N ALA A 219 1.36 2.22 -16.43
CA ALA A 219 0.59 3.45 -16.59
C ALA A 219 -0.23 3.43 -17.90
N LEU A 220 0.41 3.06 -19.02
CA LEU A 220 -0.26 2.97 -20.32
C LEU A 220 -1.46 2.02 -20.29
N ALA A 221 -1.28 0.78 -19.81
CA ALA A 221 -2.39 -0.19 -19.72
C ALA A 221 -3.54 0.30 -18.83
N ARG A 222 -3.24 1.01 -17.74
CA ARG A 222 -4.28 1.58 -16.87
C ARG A 222 -5.06 2.66 -17.60
N THR A 223 -4.38 3.57 -18.27
CA THR A 223 -5.03 4.65 -19.03
C THR A 223 -5.83 4.11 -20.21
N LEU A 224 -5.31 3.11 -20.93
CA LEU A 224 -6.05 2.42 -21.99
C LEU A 224 -7.27 1.69 -21.44
N GLN A 225 -7.18 1.06 -20.26
CA GLN A 225 -8.34 0.42 -19.63
C GLN A 225 -9.41 1.46 -19.30
N ASP A 226 -9.03 2.56 -18.65
CA ASP A 226 -9.97 3.62 -18.28
C ASP A 226 -10.68 4.17 -19.54
N PHE A 227 -9.91 4.51 -20.59
CA PHE A 227 -10.46 5.01 -21.86
C PHE A 227 -11.34 3.98 -22.59
N PHE A 228 -10.85 2.76 -22.83
CA PHE A 228 -11.59 1.78 -23.60
C PHE A 228 -12.85 1.29 -22.88
N THR A 229 -12.83 1.17 -21.55
CA THR A 229 -14.03 0.74 -20.80
C THR A 229 -15.09 1.84 -20.76
N GLU A 230 -14.67 3.11 -20.65
CA GLU A 230 -15.57 4.26 -20.70
C GLU A 230 -16.27 4.40 -22.07
N HIS A 231 -15.55 4.09 -23.16
CA HIS A 231 -16.09 4.17 -24.52
C HIS A 231 -16.69 2.85 -25.03
N GLY A 232 -16.82 1.83 -24.17
CA GLY A 232 -17.38 0.53 -24.55
C GLY A 232 -16.53 -0.30 -25.55
N LEU A 233 -15.27 0.07 -25.74
CA LEU A 233 -14.35 -0.54 -26.72
C LEU A 233 -13.66 -1.81 -26.21
N ALA A 234 -13.57 -2.00 -24.88
CA ALA A 234 -12.96 -3.19 -24.28
C ALA A 234 -13.57 -3.52 -22.92
N LEU A 235 -13.41 -4.78 -22.50
CA LEU A 235 -13.77 -5.21 -21.16
C LEU A 235 -12.63 -4.88 -20.15
N PRO A 236 -12.97 -4.60 -18.88
CA PRO A 236 -11.96 -4.39 -17.83
C PRO A 236 -11.03 -5.60 -17.69
N THR A 237 -9.76 -5.36 -17.39
CA THR A 237 -8.80 -6.47 -17.19
C THR A 237 -9.03 -7.21 -15.87
N ASP A 238 -8.59 -8.47 -15.83
CA ASP A 238 -8.55 -9.32 -14.64
C ASP A 238 -7.48 -8.90 -13.60
N HIS A 239 -6.90 -7.69 -13.71
CA HIS A 239 -5.76 -7.28 -12.89
C HIS A 239 -6.05 -7.29 -11.38
N ALA A 240 -7.24 -6.88 -10.96
CA ALA A 240 -7.64 -6.90 -9.55
C ALA A 240 -7.64 -8.33 -8.98
N GLU A 241 -8.18 -9.29 -9.72
CA GLU A 241 -8.18 -10.71 -9.31
C GLU A 241 -6.75 -11.28 -9.32
N ARG A 242 -5.91 -10.93 -10.30
CA ARG A 242 -4.48 -11.35 -10.28
C ARG A 242 -3.74 -10.82 -9.07
N LEU A 243 -3.98 -9.56 -8.68
CA LEU A 243 -3.37 -8.98 -7.48
C LEU A 243 -3.87 -9.66 -6.21
N ALA A 244 -5.16 -9.99 -6.15
CA ALA A 244 -5.74 -10.75 -5.04
C ALA A 244 -5.13 -12.16 -4.98
N ALA A 245 -5.05 -12.88 -6.09
CA ALA A 245 -4.39 -14.18 -6.19
C ALA A 245 -2.93 -14.12 -5.73
N GLY A 246 -2.15 -13.14 -6.19
CA GLY A 246 -0.76 -12.96 -5.74
C GLY A 246 -0.62 -12.52 -4.27
N ARG A 247 -1.64 -11.93 -3.65
CA ARG A 247 -1.68 -11.68 -2.20
C ARG A 247 -1.98 -12.97 -1.44
N ARG A 248 -2.95 -13.76 -1.89
CA ARG A 248 -3.30 -15.06 -1.29
C ARG A 248 -2.14 -16.04 -1.37
N GLU A 249 -1.51 -16.16 -2.54
CA GLU A 249 -0.32 -17.02 -2.74
C GLU A 249 0.81 -16.65 -1.77
N ARG A 250 1.10 -15.35 -1.58
CA ARG A 250 2.11 -14.92 -0.60
C ARG A 250 1.77 -15.29 0.84
N ARG A 251 0.49 -15.34 1.21
CA ARG A 251 0.09 -15.78 2.56
C ARG A 251 0.28 -17.29 2.72
N ILE A 252 -0.02 -18.06 1.68
CA ILE A 252 0.17 -19.51 1.64
C ILE A 252 1.66 -19.86 1.60
N ALA A 253 2.47 -19.15 0.82
CA ALA A 253 3.92 -19.33 0.77
C ALA A 253 4.62 -19.08 2.12
N ALA A 254 3.99 -18.32 3.01
CA ALA A 254 4.49 -18.06 4.37
C ALA A 254 4.00 -19.10 5.41
N VAL A 255 3.24 -20.11 5.00
CA VAL A 255 2.85 -21.26 5.84
C VAL A 255 4.01 -22.27 5.84
N PRO A 256 4.32 -22.93 6.97
CA PRO A 256 5.28 -24.03 7.00
C PRO A 256 4.97 -25.11 5.92
N PRO A 257 5.99 -25.64 5.21
CA PRO A 257 5.76 -26.50 4.04
C PRO A 257 4.84 -27.70 4.30
N THR A 258 4.98 -28.38 5.44
CA THR A 258 4.17 -29.56 5.82
C THR A 258 2.68 -29.24 5.97
N LEU A 259 2.36 -28.01 6.37
CA LEU A 259 0.99 -27.55 6.62
C LEU A 259 0.35 -26.87 5.41
N GLN A 260 1.13 -26.56 4.38
CA GLN A 260 0.76 -25.66 3.30
C GLN A 260 -0.38 -26.18 2.41
N GLN A 261 -0.40 -27.49 2.12
CA GLN A 261 -1.37 -28.08 1.20
C GLN A 261 -2.82 -27.93 1.68
N ALA A 262 -3.09 -28.18 2.97
CA ALA A 262 -4.43 -28.00 3.53
C ALA A 262 -4.91 -26.54 3.45
N VAL A 263 -3.99 -25.57 3.53
CA VAL A 263 -4.32 -24.14 3.38
C VAL A 263 -4.64 -23.80 1.92
N ARG A 264 -3.94 -24.39 0.94
CA ARG A 264 -4.27 -24.27 -0.50
C ARG A 264 -5.65 -24.85 -0.82
N ASP A 265 -5.98 -26.01 -0.24
CA ASP A 265 -7.28 -26.63 -0.42
C ASP A 265 -8.40 -25.80 0.22
N TYR A 266 -8.10 -25.15 1.35
CA TYR A 266 -9.03 -24.23 2.01
C TYR A 266 -9.26 -22.95 1.19
N GLU A 267 -8.22 -22.35 0.60
CA GLU A 267 -8.37 -21.23 -0.34
C GLU A 267 -9.32 -21.62 -1.49
N SER A 268 -9.05 -22.77 -2.12
CA SER A 268 -9.88 -23.30 -3.21
C SER A 268 -11.33 -23.50 -2.77
N HIS A 269 -11.56 -23.97 -1.54
CA HIS A 269 -12.90 -24.05 -0.96
C HIS A 269 -13.56 -22.67 -0.81
N LEU A 270 -12.86 -21.67 -0.26
CA LEU A 270 -13.39 -20.31 -0.11
C LEU A 270 -13.75 -19.68 -1.46
N LEU A 271 -12.92 -19.87 -2.49
CA LEU A 271 -13.18 -19.39 -3.84
C LEU A 271 -14.40 -20.08 -4.48
N ARG A 272 -14.55 -21.41 -4.30
CA ARG A 272 -15.76 -22.12 -4.75
C ARG A 272 -17.02 -21.63 -4.05
N CYS A 273 -16.96 -21.39 -2.74
CA CYS A 273 -18.08 -20.80 -1.99
C CYS A 273 -18.43 -19.39 -2.50
N ARG A 274 -17.41 -18.57 -2.84
CA ARG A 274 -17.60 -17.26 -3.44
C ARG A 274 -18.32 -17.36 -4.79
N SER A 275 -17.88 -18.27 -5.67
CA SER A 275 -18.53 -18.50 -6.97
C SER A 275 -19.97 -18.99 -6.82
N ARG A 276 -20.24 -19.87 -5.84
CA ARG A 276 -21.60 -20.33 -5.54
C ARG A 276 -22.50 -19.18 -5.06
N ALA A 277 -22.00 -18.32 -4.18
CA ALA A 277 -22.76 -17.17 -3.69
C ALA A 277 -23.15 -16.22 -4.84
N ARG A 278 -22.21 -15.95 -5.77
CA ARG A 278 -22.47 -15.16 -6.99
C ARG A 278 -23.59 -15.78 -7.84
N ARG A 279 -23.54 -17.09 -8.09
CA ARG A 279 -24.58 -17.80 -8.86
C ARG A 279 -25.94 -17.78 -8.18
N ALA A 280 -25.96 -17.84 -6.85
CA ALA A 280 -27.19 -17.79 -6.07
C ALA A 280 -27.73 -16.37 -5.83
N GLY A 281 -27.10 -15.32 -6.39
CA GLY A 281 -27.50 -13.93 -6.16
C GLY A 281 -27.31 -13.44 -4.72
N THR A 282 -26.50 -14.13 -3.92
CA THR A 282 -26.22 -13.77 -2.52
C THR A 282 -24.88 -13.05 -2.38
N LEU A 283 -24.66 -12.36 -1.25
CA LEU A 283 -23.44 -11.60 -0.96
C LEU A 283 -22.17 -12.49 -0.98
N PRO A 284 -21.29 -12.36 -1.99
CA PRO A 284 -20.08 -13.16 -2.08
C PRO A 284 -19.00 -12.61 -1.15
N ARG A 285 -18.12 -13.48 -0.65
CA ARG A 285 -16.95 -13.06 0.13
C ARG A 285 -16.05 -12.15 -0.70
N SER A 286 -15.63 -11.03 -0.11
CA SER A 286 -14.63 -10.14 -0.71
C SER A 286 -13.23 -10.75 -0.67
N ASP A 287 -12.32 -10.29 -1.55
CA ASP A 287 -10.91 -10.71 -1.52
C ASP A 287 -10.27 -10.45 -0.16
N HIS A 288 -10.56 -9.28 0.44
CA HIS A 288 -10.07 -8.94 1.78
C HIS A 288 -10.52 -9.95 2.86
N THR A 289 -11.74 -10.47 2.75
CA THR A 289 -12.28 -11.48 3.69
C THR A 289 -11.51 -12.79 3.56
N ILE A 290 -11.26 -13.25 2.32
CA ILE A 290 -10.50 -14.47 2.05
C ILE A 290 -9.05 -14.29 2.51
N GLU A 291 -8.40 -13.18 2.15
CA GLU A 291 -7.03 -12.86 2.55
C GLU A 291 -6.88 -12.79 4.08
N SER A 292 -7.85 -12.21 4.77
CA SER A 292 -7.86 -12.15 6.23
C SER A 292 -7.98 -13.54 6.84
N ALA A 293 -8.85 -14.40 6.30
CA ALA A 293 -8.99 -15.76 6.77
C ALA A 293 -7.68 -16.55 6.60
N LEU A 294 -7.06 -16.48 5.41
CA LEU A 294 -5.77 -17.11 5.14
C LEU A 294 -4.66 -16.56 6.03
N SER A 295 -4.70 -15.27 6.38
CA SER A 295 -3.74 -14.67 7.31
C SER A 295 -3.85 -15.28 8.71
N THR A 296 -5.06 -15.41 9.25
CA THR A 296 -5.29 -16.06 10.55
C THR A 296 -4.81 -17.52 10.54
N ILE A 297 -5.08 -18.28 9.46
CA ILE A 297 -4.64 -19.68 9.37
C ILE A 297 -3.12 -19.79 9.25
N ARG A 298 -2.49 -18.91 8.47
CA ARG A 298 -1.03 -18.81 8.42
C ARG A 298 -0.45 -18.50 9.79
N ASP A 299 -1.01 -17.54 10.51
CA ASP A 299 -0.50 -17.13 11.82
C ASP A 299 -0.63 -18.28 12.83
N LEU A 300 -1.73 -19.04 12.79
CA LEU A 300 -1.87 -20.28 13.55
C LEU A 300 -0.81 -21.32 13.15
N ALA A 301 -0.63 -21.57 11.84
CA ALA A 301 0.32 -22.57 11.33
C ALA A 301 1.77 -22.25 11.75
N VAL A 302 2.16 -20.98 11.68
CA VAL A 302 3.46 -20.51 12.16
C VAL A 302 3.55 -20.68 13.68
N PHE A 303 2.51 -20.33 14.43
CA PHE A 303 2.49 -20.49 15.89
C PHE A 303 2.64 -21.96 16.32
N ILE A 304 1.88 -22.88 15.75
CA ILE A 304 1.97 -24.30 16.13
C ILE A 304 3.32 -24.91 15.74
N ASN A 305 3.91 -24.50 14.62
CA ASN A 305 5.20 -25.00 14.17
C ASN A 305 6.35 -24.46 15.04
N THR A 306 6.31 -23.18 15.38
CA THR A 306 7.42 -22.52 16.09
C THR A 306 7.32 -22.59 17.62
N VAL A 307 6.11 -22.52 18.18
CA VAL A 307 5.88 -22.47 19.64
C VAL A 307 5.47 -23.82 20.20
N ARG A 308 4.75 -24.64 19.41
CA ARG A 308 4.27 -25.97 19.84
C ARG A 308 5.05 -27.11 19.22
N SER A 309 5.98 -26.83 18.29
CA SER A 309 6.78 -27.83 17.56
C SER A 309 5.92 -28.90 16.86
N LYS A 310 4.77 -28.51 16.31
CA LYS A 310 3.85 -29.38 15.59
C LYS A 310 3.93 -29.14 14.09
N GLU A 311 4.03 -30.21 13.32
CA GLU A 311 4.22 -30.14 11.86
C GLU A 311 3.01 -30.64 11.07
N ASP A 312 2.00 -31.19 11.74
CA ASP A 312 0.79 -31.75 11.12
C ASP A 312 -0.49 -31.23 11.79
N TRP A 313 -1.49 -30.92 10.96
CA TRP A 313 -2.82 -30.46 11.37
C TRP A 313 -3.54 -31.48 12.26
N ALA A 314 -3.30 -32.79 12.06
CA ALA A 314 -3.93 -33.85 12.85
C ALA A 314 -3.48 -33.85 14.32
N THR A 315 -2.32 -33.26 14.62
CA THR A 315 -1.75 -33.23 15.98
C THR A 315 -2.23 -32.04 16.83
N ILE A 316 -3.01 -31.12 16.23
CA ILE A 316 -3.46 -29.90 16.91
C ILE A 316 -4.60 -30.22 17.87
N GLY A 317 -4.41 -29.86 19.13
CA GLY A 317 -5.41 -30.01 20.18
C GLY A 317 -6.09 -28.69 20.55
N ILE A 318 -7.08 -28.79 21.44
CA ILE A 318 -7.83 -27.65 21.99
C ILE A 318 -6.88 -26.65 22.67
N SER A 319 -5.93 -27.14 23.47
CA SER A 319 -4.96 -26.31 24.21
C SER A 319 -4.01 -25.49 23.31
N ASP A 320 -3.73 -25.97 22.09
CA ASP A 320 -2.95 -25.21 21.11
C ASP A 320 -3.74 -24.04 20.57
N VAL A 321 -5.02 -24.28 20.25
CA VAL A 321 -5.94 -23.25 19.76
C VAL A 321 -6.16 -22.19 20.83
N GLU A 322 -6.40 -22.57 22.07
CA GLU A 322 -6.56 -21.63 23.19
C GLU A 322 -5.31 -20.77 23.39
N ALA A 323 -4.12 -21.38 23.36
CA ALA A 323 -2.87 -20.65 23.50
C ALA A 323 -2.62 -19.68 22.33
N PHE A 324 -2.93 -20.08 21.10
CA PHE A 324 -2.88 -19.16 19.96
C PHE A 324 -3.85 -17.99 20.15
N LEU A 325 -5.09 -18.25 20.55
CA LEU A 325 -6.10 -17.22 20.79
C LEU A 325 -5.68 -16.25 21.91
N ALA A 326 -4.95 -16.73 22.91
CA ALA A 326 -4.40 -15.90 23.99
C ALA A 326 -3.32 -14.91 23.50
N THR A 327 -2.64 -15.18 22.39
CA THR A 327 -1.64 -14.23 21.82
C THR A 327 -2.27 -12.95 21.28
N SER A 328 -3.56 -12.95 20.94
CA SER A 328 -4.27 -11.78 20.43
C SER A 328 -5.69 -11.67 21.02
N PRO A 329 -5.81 -11.26 22.29
CA PRO A 329 -7.10 -11.21 22.98
C PRO A 329 -8.13 -10.31 22.27
N THR A 330 -7.69 -9.21 21.67
CA THR A 330 -8.55 -8.26 20.93
C THR A 330 -9.13 -8.85 19.66
N ASN A 331 -8.41 -9.76 18.99
CA ASN A 331 -8.86 -10.42 17.76
C ASN A 331 -9.42 -11.82 18.00
N GLN A 332 -9.37 -12.34 19.23
CA GLN A 332 -9.81 -13.70 19.58
C GLN A 332 -11.18 -14.07 19.00
N PRO A 333 -12.25 -13.24 19.08
CA PRO A 333 -13.56 -13.59 18.52
C PRO A 333 -13.55 -13.80 17.00
N ARG A 334 -12.79 -12.94 16.29
CA ARG A 334 -12.62 -13.01 14.84
C ARG A 334 -11.79 -14.23 14.47
N ASN A 335 -10.67 -14.43 15.15
CA ASN A 335 -9.77 -15.55 14.92
C ASN A 335 -10.51 -16.87 15.13
N LEU A 336 -11.21 -17.05 16.26
CA LEU A 336 -11.99 -18.26 16.53
C LEU A 336 -13.05 -18.55 15.45
N THR A 337 -13.69 -17.51 14.90
CA THR A 337 -14.64 -17.68 13.79
C THR A 337 -13.97 -18.26 12.56
N VAL A 338 -12.78 -17.77 12.20
CA VAL A 338 -12.00 -18.28 11.06
C VAL A 338 -11.49 -19.70 11.35
N LEU A 339 -10.98 -19.96 12.56
CA LEU A 339 -10.48 -21.27 12.96
C LEU A 339 -11.57 -22.33 12.87
N ARG A 340 -12.77 -22.06 13.39
CA ARG A 340 -13.92 -22.97 13.27
C ARG A 340 -14.28 -23.26 11.81
N GLN A 341 -14.21 -22.26 10.93
CA GLN A 341 -14.48 -22.48 9.51
C GLN A 341 -13.44 -23.40 8.87
N PHE A 342 -12.15 -23.19 9.20
CA PHE A 342 -11.06 -24.00 8.70
C PHE A 342 -11.08 -25.43 9.25
N PHE A 343 -11.17 -25.63 10.56
CA PHE A 343 -11.15 -26.98 11.15
C PHE A 343 -12.40 -27.80 10.78
N ARG A 344 -13.57 -27.16 10.65
CA ARG A 344 -14.75 -27.83 10.07
C ARG A 344 -14.53 -28.23 8.61
N PHE A 345 -13.81 -27.43 7.82
CA PHE A 345 -13.40 -27.79 6.47
C PHE A 345 -12.39 -28.95 6.46
N ALA A 346 -11.34 -28.88 7.27
CA ALA A 346 -10.29 -29.89 7.38
C ALA A 346 -10.86 -31.24 7.82
N ARG A 347 -11.83 -31.24 8.75
CA ARG A 347 -12.56 -32.45 9.17
C ARG A 347 -13.36 -33.06 8.03
N ARG A 348 -14.09 -32.27 7.25
CA ARG A 348 -14.83 -32.76 6.06
C ARG A 348 -13.93 -33.29 4.95
N ARG A 349 -12.67 -32.88 4.93
CA ARG A 349 -11.64 -33.38 4.01
C ARG A 349 -10.81 -34.53 4.60
N HIS A 350 -11.17 -35.01 5.78
CA HIS A 350 -10.47 -36.07 6.51
C HIS A 350 -8.99 -35.75 6.78
N THR A 351 -8.59 -34.47 6.74
CA THR A 351 -7.25 -34.02 7.14
C THR A 351 -7.08 -34.07 8.66
N ILE A 352 -8.18 -33.96 9.39
CA ILE A 352 -8.25 -34.14 10.84
C ILE A 352 -9.47 -35.01 11.18
N LEU A 353 -9.39 -35.73 12.29
CA LEU A 353 -10.51 -36.56 12.78
C LEU A 353 -11.43 -35.77 13.72
N ILE A 354 -10.83 -35.01 14.65
CA ILE A 354 -11.52 -34.24 15.69
C ILE A 354 -11.32 -32.75 15.43
N ASP A 355 -12.40 -31.97 15.52
CA ASP A 355 -12.33 -30.51 15.41
C ASP A 355 -11.89 -29.90 16.76
N PRO A 356 -10.66 -29.36 16.88
CA PRO A 356 -10.13 -28.81 18.13
C PRO A 356 -10.77 -27.49 18.54
N THR A 357 -11.67 -26.94 17.72
CA THR A 357 -12.43 -25.72 18.05
C THR A 357 -13.83 -26.01 18.59
N ASN A 358 -14.22 -27.29 18.59
CA ASN A 358 -15.51 -27.72 19.14
C ASN A 358 -15.53 -27.46 20.65
N GLY A 359 -16.64 -26.90 21.17
CA GLY A 359 -16.79 -26.58 22.59
C GLY A 359 -16.07 -25.31 23.08
N LEU A 360 -15.16 -24.71 22.31
CA LEU A 360 -14.52 -23.44 22.71
C LEU A 360 -15.56 -22.32 22.81
N LYS A 361 -15.71 -21.70 23.98
CA LYS A 361 -16.65 -20.58 24.17
C LYS A 361 -16.06 -19.29 23.58
N ARG A 362 -16.87 -18.57 22.80
CA ARG A 362 -16.51 -17.23 22.33
C ARG A 362 -16.71 -16.28 23.50
N GLN A 363 -15.63 -15.73 24.08
CA GLN A 363 -15.76 -14.54 24.93
C GLN A 363 -16.25 -13.38 24.04
N GLN A 364 -17.56 -13.16 24.03
CA GLN A 364 -18.14 -11.97 23.42
C GLN A 364 -18.12 -10.89 24.49
N ASN A 365 -17.18 -9.96 24.38
CA ASN A 365 -17.34 -8.67 25.02
C ASN A 365 -18.57 -8.02 24.37
N LYS A 366 -19.72 -8.06 25.05
CA LYS A 366 -20.91 -7.34 24.63
C LYS A 366 -20.65 -5.85 24.87
N GLY A 367 -21.03 -5.01 23.92
CA GLY A 367 -20.93 -3.55 24.02
C GLY A 367 -19.66 -2.92 23.41
N PHE A 368 -19.78 -1.64 23.10
CA PHE A 368 -18.76 -0.80 22.51
C PHE A 368 -17.69 -0.43 23.57
N ARG A 369 -16.41 -0.67 23.25
CA ARG A 369 -15.26 -0.32 24.10
C ARG A 369 -14.30 0.68 23.45
N GLY A 370 -14.73 1.34 22.37
CA GLY A 370 -13.89 2.33 21.69
C GLY A 370 -13.86 3.65 22.47
N ARG A 371 -12.84 4.47 22.20
CA ARG A 371 -12.82 5.86 22.68
C ARG A 371 -13.76 6.71 21.83
N THR A 372 -14.37 7.72 22.45
CA THR A 372 -15.19 8.75 21.78
C THR A 372 -14.64 10.13 22.11
N LEU A 373 -15.05 11.14 21.33
CA LEU A 373 -14.67 12.53 21.57
C LEU A 373 -15.55 13.16 22.65
N THR A 374 -14.95 13.98 23.51
CA THR A 374 -15.69 14.84 24.43
C THR A 374 -16.47 15.92 23.68
N ARG A 375 -17.49 16.51 24.30
CA ARG A 375 -18.24 17.62 23.67
C ARG A 375 -17.35 18.82 23.35
N GLN A 376 -16.35 19.11 24.17
CA GLN A 376 -15.38 20.17 23.91
C GLN A 376 -14.56 19.87 22.64
N GLN A 377 -14.01 18.65 22.52
CA GLN A 377 -13.26 18.22 21.33
C GLN A 377 -14.12 18.29 20.06
N GLN A 378 -15.40 17.89 20.15
CA GLN A 378 -16.34 18.01 19.04
C GLN A 378 -16.53 19.49 18.61
N ARG A 379 -16.67 20.41 19.58
CA ARG A 379 -16.81 21.85 19.29
C ARG A 379 -15.54 22.45 18.68
N GLU A 380 -14.36 22.04 19.15
CA GLU A 380 -13.07 22.47 18.61
C GLU A 380 -12.91 22.03 17.15
N LEU A 381 -13.24 20.77 16.84
CA LEU A 381 -13.22 20.26 15.46
C LEU A 381 -14.24 20.96 14.57
N PHE A 382 -15.46 21.18 15.06
CA PHE A 382 -16.48 21.92 14.32
C PHE A 382 -16.01 23.34 13.98
N LYS A 383 -15.42 24.07 14.94
CA LYS A 383 -14.85 25.40 14.72
C LYS A 383 -13.71 25.36 13.71
N ARG A 384 -12.77 24.42 13.86
CA ARG A 384 -11.65 24.21 12.94
C ARG A 384 -12.15 24.06 11.50
N TRP A 385 -13.09 23.16 11.24
CA TRP A 385 -13.54 22.89 9.87
C TRP A 385 -14.42 23.99 9.27
N THR A 386 -15.01 24.85 10.11
CA THR A 386 -15.87 25.96 9.67
C THR A 386 -15.08 27.25 9.42
N ILE A 387 -14.14 27.59 10.32
CA ILE A 387 -13.54 28.93 10.40
C ILE A 387 -12.13 28.97 9.82
N ASP A 388 -11.36 27.90 9.96
CA ASP A 388 -9.94 27.88 9.55
C ASP A 388 -9.82 27.70 8.02
N PRO A 389 -9.36 28.72 7.27
CA PRO A 389 -9.25 28.64 5.82
C PRO A 389 -8.10 27.73 5.37
N ASP A 390 -7.10 27.49 6.23
CA ASP A 390 -5.91 26.69 5.92
C ASP A 390 -6.18 25.18 6.05
N VAL A 391 -7.30 24.80 6.67
CA VAL A 391 -7.75 23.41 6.72
C VAL A 391 -8.01 22.91 5.31
N HIS A 392 -7.38 21.79 4.96
CA HIS A 392 -7.56 21.14 3.68
C HIS A 392 -9.05 20.77 3.47
N PRO A 393 -9.67 21.09 2.31
CA PRO A 393 -11.10 20.84 2.08
C PRO A 393 -11.53 19.39 2.35
N HIS A 394 -10.71 18.42 1.94
CA HIS A 394 -10.97 17.00 2.23
C HIS A 394 -10.98 16.66 3.73
N GLU A 395 -10.17 17.32 4.56
CA GLU A 395 -10.19 17.13 6.02
C GLU A 395 -11.55 17.58 6.58
N ALA A 396 -11.98 18.79 6.24
CA ALA A 396 -13.26 19.35 6.67
C ALA A 396 -14.44 18.46 6.24
N LEU A 397 -14.50 18.06 4.96
CA LEU A 397 -15.59 17.24 4.44
C LEU A 397 -15.65 15.86 5.13
N VAL A 398 -14.51 15.17 5.25
CA VAL A 398 -14.47 13.85 5.90
C VAL A 398 -14.82 13.97 7.39
N GLY A 399 -14.33 15.03 8.04
CA GLY A 399 -14.64 15.34 9.43
C GLY A 399 -16.13 15.57 9.67
N PHE A 400 -16.76 16.48 8.94
CA PHE A 400 -18.18 16.80 9.07
C PHE A 400 -19.08 15.60 8.75
N LEU A 401 -18.82 14.90 7.64
CA LEU A 401 -19.62 13.73 7.28
C LEU A 401 -19.49 12.62 8.34
N ALA A 402 -18.31 12.42 8.93
CA ALA A 402 -18.15 11.45 10.01
C ALA A 402 -18.82 11.92 11.32
N LEU A 403 -18.65 13.18 11.71
CA LEU A 403 -19.09 13.72 13.01
C LEU A 403 -20.59 13.97 13.07
N LEU A 404 -21.20 14.52 12.02
CA LEU A 404 -22.60 14.95 12.01
C LEU A 404 -23.50 13.91 11.33
N HIS A 405 -23.02 13.33 10.23
CA HIS A 405 -23.79 12.42 9.38
C HIS A 405 -23.46 10.94 9.61
N GLY A 406 -22.56 10.66 10.56
CA GLY A 406 -22.13 9.31 10.91
C GLY A 406 -21.53 8.54 9.72
N ALA A 407 -21.03 9.22 8.68
CA ALA A 407 -20.54 8.60 7.45
C ALA A 407 -19.22 7.84 7.66
N SER A 408 -19.08 6.72 6.96
CA SER A 408 -17.90 5.86 7.00
C SER A 408 -16.89 6.38 6.01
N SER A 409 -15.62 6.07 6.25
CA SER A 409 -14.57 6.34 5.27
C SER A 409 -14.86 5.71 3.91
N GLN A 410 -15.60 4.60 3.85
CA GLN A 410 -16.00 3.99 2.58
C GLN A 410 -17.07 4.80 1.85
N GLU A 411 -18.11 5.26 2.54
CA GLU A 411 -19.16 6.12 1.98
C GLU A 411 -18.54 7.42 1.43
N VAL A 412 -17.74 8.13 2.24
CA VAL A 412 -17.14 9.40 1.84
C VAL A 412 -16.13 9.23 0.69
N ARG A 413 -15.35 8.14 0.70
CA ARG A 413 -14.38 7.83 -0.36
C ARG A 413 -15.04 7.58 -1.72
N LEU A 414 -16.24 7.00 -1.72
CA LEU A 414 -16.95 6.59 -2.94
C LEU A 414 -17.94 7.64 -3.42
N LEU A 415 -18.16 8.72 -2.66
CA LEU A 415 -19.04 9.82 -3.03
C LEU A 415 -18.61 10.44 -4.37
N GLN A 416 -19.53 10.46 -5.34
CA GLN A 416 -19.37 11.03 -6.66
C GLN A 416 -20.03 12.41 -6.76
N CYS A 417 -19.68 13.17 -7.80
CA CYS A 417 -20.30 14.47 -8.07
C CYS A 417 -21.80 14.30 -8.38
N ASP A 418 -22.18 13.24 -9.09
CA ASP A 418 -23.56 12.93 -9.46
C ASP A 418 -24.42 12.46 -8.25
N ASP A 419 -23.79 12.18 -7.11
CA ASP A 419 -24.50 11.86 -5.87
C ASP A 419 -24.98 13.11 -5.13
N ILE A 420 -24.65 14.32 -5.63
CA ILE A 420 -24.95 15.61 -4.99
C ILE A 420 -26.13 16.27 -5.69
N ASP A 421 -27.15 16.62 -4.90
CA ASP A 421 -28.29 17.43 -5.34
C ASP A 421 -28.14 18.84 -4.74
N ASP A 422 -27.81 19.81 -5.59
CA ASP A 422 -27.57 21.20 -5.20
C ASP A 422 -28.85 21.91 -4.75
N GLU A 423 -29.96 21.68 -5.46
CA GLU A 423 -31.26 22.29 -5.16
C GLU A 423 -31.78 21.85 -3.79
N ARG A 424 -31.71 20.55 -3.52
CA ARG A 424 -32.20 19.97 -2.25
C ARG A 424 -31.17 20.00 -1.14
N ARG A 425 -29.90 20.33 -1.45
CA ARG A 425 -28.75 20.24 -0.54
C ARG A 425 -28.64 18.87 0.12
N THR A 426 -28.79 17.83 -0.70
CA THR A 426 -28.72 16.43 -0.25
C THR A 426 -27.60 15.69 -0.94
N ILE A 427 -27.12 14.61 -0.31
CA ILE A 427 -26.15 13.70 -0.92
C ILE A 427 -26.57 12.24 -0.78
N ARG A 428 -26.25 11.42 -1.78
CA ARG A 428 -26.43 9.96 -1.72
C ARG A 428 -25.18 9.31 -1.13
N LEU A 429 -25.29 8.82 0.11
CA LEU A 429 -24.18 8.16 0.80
C LEU A 429 -24.32 6.64 0.75
N GLY A 430 -23.51 5.99 -0.08
CA GLY A 430 -23.39 4.54 -0.15
C GLY A 430 -24.73 3.84 -0.37
N ALA A 431 -25.06 2.89 0.50
CA ALA A 431 -26.29 2.09 0.41
C ALA A 431 -27.41 2.59 1.34
N ARG A 432 -27.36 3.86 1.78
CA ARG A 432 -28.43 4.43 2.59
C ARG A 432 -29.75 4.47 1.80
N PRO A 433 -30.90 4.24 2.46
CA PRO A 433 -32.18 4.13 1.77
C PRO A 433 -32.66 5.45 1.16
N HIS A 434 -32.26 6.59 1.72
CA HIS A 434 -32.70 7.92 1.30
C HIS A 434 -31.50 8.88 1.16
N PRO A 435 -31.61 9.91 0.28
CA PRO A 435 -30.65 11.01 0.25
C PRO A 435 -30.52 11.66 1.63
N VAL A 436 -29.30 12.03 2.01
CA VAL A 436 -28.97 12.61 3.31
C VAL A 436 -28.99 14.13 3.20
N PRO A 437 -29.91 14.84 3.88
CA PRO A 437 -29.90 16.30 3.91
C PRO A 437 -28.69 16.81 4.69
N LEU A 438 -28.06 17.85 4.18
CA LEU A 438 -26.87 18.43 4.78
C LEU A 438 -27.19 19.73 5.53
N ASP A 439 -26.61 19.88 6.72
CA ASP A 439 -26.60 21.15 7.43
C ASP A 439 -25.74 22.19 6.68
N PRO A 440 -25.94 23.50 6.91
CA PRO A 440 -25.21 24.54 6.19
C PRO A 440 -23.68 24.43 6.25
N ALA A 441 -23.11 23.98 7.39
CA ALA A 441 -21.66 23.85 7.53
C ALA A 441 -21.12 22.66 6.73
N THR A 442 -21.80 21.51 6.78
CA THR A 442 -21.44 20.36 5.92
C THR A 442 -21.62 20.68 4.44
N TRP A 443 -22.68 21.39 4.07
CA TRP A 443 -22.91 21.84 2.69
C TRP A 443 -21.77 22.74 2.20
N ALA A 444 -21.36 23.72 3.01
CA ALA A 444 -20.22 24.58 2.68
C ALA A 444 -18.93 23.77 2.51
N ALA A 445 -18.72 22.71 3.31
CA ALA A 445 -17.56 21.82 3.16
C ALA A 445 -17.60 21.00 1.85
N VAL A 446 -18.79 20.53 1.42
CA VAL A 446 -18.97 19.90 0.11
C VAL A 446 -18.60 20.87 -1.01
N GLN A 447 -19.12 22.09 -0.96
CA GLN A 447 -18.84 23.12 -1.97
C GLN A 447 -17.34 23.47 -2.00
N ARG A 448 -16.68 23.64 -0.85
CA ARG A 448 -15.21 23.83 -0.76
C ARG A 448 -14.44 22.68 -1.42
N CYS A 449 -14.88 21.44 -1.23
CA CYS A 449 -14.30 20.28 -1.90
C CYS A 449 -14.51 20.32 -3.42
N LEU A 450 -15.69 20.69 -3.90
CA LEU A 450 -15.99 20.81 -5.33
C LEU A 450 -15.17 21.93 -5.98
N THR A 451 -15.03 23.09 -5.33
CA THR A 451 -14.14 24.18 -5.77
C THR A 451 -12.69 23.70 -5.83
N HIS A 452 -12.21 23.03 -4.78
CA HIS A 452 -10.86 22.47 -4.76
C HIS A 452 -10.63 21.43 -5.87
N ARG A 453 -11.64 20.60 -6.14
CA ARG A 453 -11.64 19.65 -7.26
C ARG A 453 -11.60 20.38 -8.60
N GLY A 454 -12.34 21.47 -8.76
CA GLY A 454 -12.39 22.29 -9.98
C GLY A 454 -11.06 22.93 -10.37
N LEU A 455 -10.11 23.06 -9.43
CA LEU A 455 -8.73 23.47 -9.74
C LEU A 455 -7.96 22.43 -10.56
N TRP A 456 -8.48 21.20 -10.66
CA TRP A 456 -7.88 20.12 -11.42
C TRP A 456 -8.70 19.85 -12.68
N LEU A 457 -8.03 19.82 -13.83
CA LEU A 457 -8.57 19.18 -15.03
C LEU A 457 -8.59 17.66 -14.78
N THR A 458 -9.77 17.12 -14.47
CA THR A 458 -9.94 15.69 -14.13
C THR A 458 -11.30 15.16 -14.58
N ALA A 459 -11.29 13.98 -15.18
CA ALA A 459 -12.48 13.18 -15.48
C ALA A 459 -12.87 12.23 -14.32
N ASN A 460 -12.19 12.30 -13.18
CA ASN A 460 -12.48 11.43 -12.04
C ASN A 460 -13.83 11.80 -11.43
N PRO A 461 -14.84 10.89 -11.37
CA PRO A 461 -16.19 11.25 -10.94
C PRO A 461 -16.30 11.53 -9.43
N HIS A 462 -15.30 11.14 -8.63
CA HIS A 462 -15.35 11.26 -7.18
C HIS A 462 -15.16 12.70 -6.71
N VAL A 463 -15.79 13.04 -5.59
CA VAL A 463 -15.62 14.35 -4.93
C VAL A 463 -14.19 14.51 -4.41
N LEU A 464 -13.64 13.45 -3.81
CA LEU A 464 -12.27 13.45 -3.27
C LEU A 464 -11.24 13.06 -4.36
N VAL A 465 -10.60 14.06 -4.96
CA VAL A 465 -9.56 13.87 -5.97
C VAL A 465 -8.18 14.23 -5.42
N THR A 466 -7.26 13.28 -5.47
CA THR A 466 -5.87 13.48 -5.04
C THR A 466 -4.94 13.62 -6.24
N LYS A 467 -3.71 14.13 -6.04
CA LYS A 467 -2.68 14.12 -7.08
C LYS A 467 -2.46 12.74 -7.72
N GLY A 468 -2.65 11.67 -6.95
CA GLY A 468 -2.50 10.28 -7.42
C GLY A 468 -3.71 9.73 -8.17
N THR A 469 -4.90 10.30 -7.97
CA THR A 469 -6.15 9.83 -8.59
C THR A 469 -6.69 10.74 -9.67
N LYS A 470 -6.20 11.98 -9.80
CA LYS A 470 -6.70 12.97 -10.78
C LYS A 470 -6.66 12.49 -12.24
N ALA A 471 -5.69 11.66 -12.59
CA ALA A 471 -5.43 11.25 -13.97
C ALA A 471 -6.11 9.91 -14.35
N GLY A 472 -6.94 9.38 -13.46
CA GLY A 472 -7.73 8.17 -13.72
C GLY A 472 -9.07 8.27 -13.02
N ARG A 473 -9.84 7.18 -13.02
CA ARG A 473 -11.22 7.17 -12.52
C ARG A 473 -11.40 6.53 -11.14
N ALA A 474 -10.31 6.07 -10.53
CA ALA A 474 -10.36 5.40 -9.23
C ALA A 474 -10.60 6.40 -8.08
N ALA A 475 -11.43 6.00 -7.12
CA ALA A 475 -11.55 6.69 -5.84
C ALA A 475 -10.20 6.78 -5.09
N ALA A 476 -10.07 7.79 -4.22
CA ALA A 476 -8.92 7.93 -3.31
C ALA A 476 -8.62 6.62 -2.57
N SER A 477 -7.38 6.36 -2.17
CA SER A 477 -7.05 5.08 -1.51
C SER A 477 -7.68 5.00 -0.10
N THR A 478 -7.90 3.79 0.41
CA THR A 478 -8.34 3.62 1.80
C THR A 478 -7.33 4.20 2.79
N ALA A 479 -6.03 4.06 2.48
CA ALA A 479 -4.96 4.67 3.27
C ALA A 479 -5.05 6.20 3.29
N TYR A 480 -5.39 6.84 2.17
CA TYR A 480 -5.58 8.29 2.14
C TYR A 480 -6.66 8.74 3.13
N LEU A 481 -7.82 8.07 3.13
CA LEU A 481 -8.89 8.37 4.08
C LEU A 481 -8.50 8.10 5.55
N SER A 482 -7.64 7.11 5.81
CA SER A 482 -7.15 6.86 7.16
C SER A 482 -6.28 8.00 7.70
N HIS A 483 -5.61 8.74 6.81
CA HIS A 483 -4.63 9.77 7.16
C HIS A 483 -5.11 11.21 6.92
N VAL A 484 -6.23 11.40 6.23
CA VAL A 484 -6.76 12.74 5.91
C VAL A 484 -7.09 13.57 7.16
N LEU A 485 -7.32 12.92 8.30
CA LEU A 485 -7.61 13.55 9.58
C LEU A 485 -6.43 13.51 10.56
N ASP A 486 -5.24 13.08 10.13
CA ASP A 486 -4.03 13.12 10.96
C ASP A 486 -3.74 14.54 11.49
N PRO A 487 -3.92 15.64 10.72
CA PRO A 487 -3.68 17.00 11.22
C PRO A 487 -4.58 17.39 12.41
N CYS A 488 -5.77 16.82 12.54
CA CYS A 488 -6.65 17.08 13.67
C CYS A 488 -6.49 16.06 14.81
N GLY A 489 -5.57 15.09 14.69
CA GLY A 489 -5.19 14.16 15.76
C GLY A 489 -6.19 13.02 16.03
N TYR A 490 -7.26 12.88 15.24
CA TYR A 490 -8.31 11.89 15.48
C TYR A 490 -8.61 11.05 14.24
N SER A 491 -8.69 9.73 14.42
CA SER A 491 -9.05 8.83 13.32
C SER A 491 -10.52 9.02 12.88
N PRO A 492 -10.84 8.84 11.58
CA PRO A 492 -12.23 8.88 11.10
C PRO A 492 -13.16 7.92 11.85
N ARG A 493 -12.64 6.76 12.26
CA ARG A 493 -13.40 5.76 13.03
C ARG A 493 -13.81 6.28 14.40
N MET A 494 -12.93 6.99 15.12
CA MET A 494 -13.25 7.56 16.43
C MET A 494 -14.36 8.61 16.32
N ILE A 495 -14.26 9.48 15.31
CA ILE A 495 -15.24 10.54 15.05
C ILE A 495 -16.60 9.93 14.69
N ARG A 496 -16.63 8.97 13.75
CA ARG A 496 -17.87 8.26 13.40
C ARG A 496 -18.48 7.55 14.61
N ASN A 497 -17.66 6.82 15.39
CA ASN A 497 -18.16 6.12 16.57
C ASN A 497 -18.76 7.10 17.60
N THR A 498 -18.18 8.29 17.75
CA THR A 498 -18.74 9.34 18.62
C THR A 498 -20.17 9.69 18.20
N ARG A 499 -20.42 9.86 16.89
CA ARG A 499 -21.76 10.12 16.38
C ARG A 499 -22.71 8.94 16.54
N LEU A 500 -22.23 7.71 16.31
CA LEU A 500 -23.05 6.50 16.47
C LEU A 500 -23.49 6.32 17.93
N VAL A 501 -22.58 6.51 18.88
CA VAL A 501 -22.88 6.46 20.31
C VAL A 501 -23.87 7.56 20.70
N ASP A 502 -23.69 8.79 20.21
CA ASP A 502 -24.61 9.90 20.46
C ASP A 502 -26.03 9.61 19.92
N LEU A 503 -26.13 9.15 18.66
CA LEU A 503 -27.42 8.83 18.04
C LEU A 503 -28.14 7.67 18.74
N VAL A 504 -27.44 6.58 19.05
CA VAL A 504 -28.06 5.41 19.70
C VAL A 504 -28.48 5.69 21.14
N ASN A 505 -27.85 6.65 21.82
CA ASN A 505 -28.25 7.06 23.16
C ASN A 505 -29.34 8.14 23.19
N THR A 506 -29.61 8.81 22.07
CA THR A 506 -30.62 9.89 21.97
C THR A 506 -31.82 9.51 21.12
N MET A 507 -31.73 8.45 20.32
CA MET A 507 -32.76 7.95 19.42
C MET A 507 -32.84 6.42 19.52
N ASP A 508 -33.95 5.84 19.06
CA ASP A 508 -34.08 4.39 18.96
C ASP A 508 -32.99 3.79 18.05
N ALA A 509 -32.35 2.71 18.49
CA ALA A 509 -31.24 2.08 17.79
C ALA A 509 -31.63 1.57 16.40
N LYS A 510 -32.85 1.06 16.21
CA LYS A 510 -33.33 0.61 14.89
C LYS A 510 -33.56 1.79 13.96
N LEU A 511 -34.06 2.91 14.48
CA LEU A 511 -34.21 4.14 13.70
C LEU A 511 -32.84 4.71 13.28
N ALA A 512 -31.86 4.75 14.20
CA ALA A 512 -30.49 5.12 13.87
C ALA A 512 -29.88 4.17 12.82
N ALA A 513 -30.15 2.87 12.92
CA ALA A 513 -29.71 1.88 11.95
C ALA A 513 -30.31 2.14 10.56
N ALA A 514 -31.62 2.33 10.48
CA ALA A 514 -32.34 2.61 9.23
C ALA A 514 -31.83 3.89 8.55
N ALA A 515 -31.67 4.99 9.30
CA ALA A 515 -31.18 6.26 8.77
C ALA A 515 -29.75 6.17 8.22
N LEU A 516 -28.91 5.33 8.81
CA LEU A 516 -27.50 5.17 8.44
C LEU A 516 -27.25 3.99 7.48
N GLY A 517 -28.28 3.26 7.06
CA GLY A 517 -28.13 2.06 6.22
C GLY A 517 -27.36 0.92 6.92
N LEU A 518 -27.50 0.80 8.24
CA LEU A 518 -26.89 -0.24 9.06
C LEU A 518 -27.91 -1.34 9.39
N THR A 519 -27.42 -2.53 9.73
CA THR A 519 -28.29 -3.55 10.32
C THR A 519 -28.59 -3.17 11.78
N PRO A 520 -29.78 -3.49 12.30
CA PRO A 520 -30.12 -3.22 13.70
C PRO A 520 -29.06 -3.74 14.68
N GLU A 521 -28.58 -4.97 14.47
CA GLU A 521 -27.58 -5.63 15.33
C GLU A 521 -26.26 -4.86 15.37
N ALA A 522 -25.88 -4.20 14.28
CA ALA A 522 -24.65 -3.41 14.22
C ALA A 522 -24.73 -2.17 15.13
N THR A 523 -25.93 -1.61 15.33
CA THR A 523 -26.15 -0.47 16.23
C THR A 523 -26.30 -0.86 17.68
N MET A 524 -26.80 -2.07 17.97
CA MET A 524 -26.95 -2.59 19.34
C MET A 524 -25.62 -2.63 20.10
N ILE A 525 -24.48 -2.70 19.40
CA ILE A 525 -23.14 -2.66 20.02
C ILE A 525 -22.92 -1.31 20.74
N TYR A 526 -23.56 -0.23 20.29
CA TYR A 526 -23.41 1.11 20.87
C TYR A 526 -24.43 1.41 21.98
N LEU A 527 -25.39 0.51 22.24
CA LEU A 527 -26.25 0.62 23.41
C LEU A 527 -25.39 0.46 24.66
N ALA A 528 -25.53 1.40 25.58
CA ALA A 528 -24.64 1.56 26.72
C ALA A 528 -24.81 0.42 27.74
N ASP A 529 -23.82 -0.48 27.81
CA ASP A 529 -23.46 -1.19 29.05
C ASP A 529 -22.17 -0.60 29.68
N SER A 530 -21.49 0.33 28.99
CA SER A 530 -20.27 0.98 29.50
C SER A 530 -20.16 2.43 29.07
N VAL A 531 -20.39 3.34 30.01
CA VAL A 531 -20.04 4.76 29.90
C VAL A 531 -18.53 4.89 30.09
N ASP A 532 -17.86 5.63 29.20
CA ASP A 532 -16.45 6.00 29.36
C ASP A 532 -16.29 6.76 30.69
N ARG A 533 -15.54 6.19 31.65
CA ARG A 533 -15.35 6.77 33.00
C ARG A 533 -14.80 8.19 32.95
N SER A 534 -14.10 8.58 31.88
CA SER A 534 -13.60 9.95 31.70
C SER A 534 -14.73 10.98 31.50
N ARG A 535 -15.96 10.54 31.20
CA ARG A 535 -17.15 11.40 31.13
C ARG A 535 -17.88 11.55 32.48
N LEU A 536 -17.51 10.76 33.49
CA LEU A 536 -18.06 10.83 34.84
C LEU A 536 -17.23 11.71 35.78
N ALA A 537 -16.07 12.20 35.34
CA ALA A 537 -15.25 13.15 36.09
C ALA A 537 -15.59 14.57 35.67
N THR A 538 -16.75 15.07 36.11
CA THR A 538 -17.08 16.51 36.18
C THR A 538 -18.35 16.64 37.00
N GLU A 539 -18.18 16.51 38.31
CA GLU A 539 -18.93 17.30 39.30
C GLU A 539 -17.94 18.20 40.02
#